data_AF-A0A9P9MFU8-F1
#
_entry.id   AF-A0A9P9MFU8-F1
#
_cell.length_a   1.000
_cell.length_b   1.000
_cell.length_c   1.000
_cell.angle_alpha   90.00
_cell.angle_beta   90.00
_cell.angle_gamma   90.00
#
_symmetry.space_group_name_H-M   'P 1'
#
loop_
_entity.id
_entity.type
_entity.pdbx_description
1 polymer ?
#
loop_
_entity_poly.entity_id
_entity_poly.type
_entity_poly.pdbx_seq_one_letter_code
_entity_poly.pdbx_strand_id
1 'polypeptide(L)' 'SPIFWAAAHGYKTIVKLLLEAGADPKGIDEDKNTPLSAAKENGFHEIKRMIFRHDSL' A
#
# COMPACT_ATOMS: atom_id res chain seq x y z
N SER A 1 1.19 -3.34 -8.84
CA SER A 1 0.44 -4.49 -8.26
C SER A 1 -0.93 -4.03 -7.75
N PRO A 2 -1.90 -4.90 -7.45
CA PRO A 2 -3.22 -4.48 -6.94
C PRO A 2 -3.15 -3.61 -5.67
N ILE A 3 -2.22 -3.90 -4.76
CA ILE A 3 -2.02 -3.14 -3.53
C ILE A 3 -1.48 -1.72 -3.80
N PHE A 4 -0.64 -1.57 -4.83
CA PHE A 4 -0.16 -0.25 -5.27
C PHE A 4 -1.31 0.65 -5.68
N TRP A 5 -2.17 0.20 -6.60
CA TRP A 5 -3.29 1.00 -7.09
C TRP A 5 -4.29 1.33 -5.99
N ALA A 6 -4.56 0.39 -5.09
CA ALA A 6 -5.42 0.62 -3.92
C ALA A 6 -4.83 1.68 -2.98
N ALA A 7 -3.51 1.64 -2.75
CA ALA A 7 -2.82 2.62 -1.92
C ALA A 7 -2.77 4.01 -2.56
N ALA A 8 -2.50 4.07 -3.87
CA ALA A 8 -2.42 5.30 -4.66
C ALA A 8 -3.76 6.06 -4.77
N HIS A 9 -4.89 5.36 -4.62
CA HIS A 9 -6.24 5.94 -4.76
C HIS A 9 -7.03 6.00 -3.45
N GLY A 10 -6.41 5.68 -2.31
CA GLY A 10 -7.09 5.82 -1.01
C GLY A 10 -8.07 4.70 -0.67
N TYR A 11 -8.02 3.55 -1.35
CA TYR A 11 -8.93 2.42 -1.15
C TYR A 11 -8.55 1.59 0.08
N LYS A 12 -8.73 2.18 1.26
CA LYS A 12 -8.35 1.60 2.56
C LYS A 12 -8.82 0.16 2.76
N THR A 13 -10.10 -0.12 2.46
CA THR A 13 -10.69 -1.46 2.63
C THR A 13 -10.01 -2.49 1.72
N ILE A 14 -9.67 -2.10 0.49
CA ILE A 14 -8.99 -2.98 -0.46
C ILE A 14 -7.53 -3.21 -0.02
N VAL A 15 -6.84 -2.17 0.44
CA VAL A 15 -5.49 -2.33 1.02
C VAL A 15 -5.50 -3.33 2.17
N LYS A 16 -6.49 -3.24 3.07
CA LYS A 16 -6.63 -4.18 4.20
C LYS A 16 -6.78 -5.62 3.70
N LEU A 17 -7.73 -5.87 2.80
CA LEU A 17 -8.00 -7.21 2.27
C LEU A 17 -6.78 -7.81 1.56
N LEU A 18 -6.04 -7.00 0.81
CA LEU A 18 -4.83 -7.46 0.11
C LEU A 18 -3.71 -7.83 1.09
N LEU A 19 -3.49 -7.02 2.13
CA LEU A 19 -2.51 -7.34 3.18
C LEU A 19 -2.88 -8.62 3.95
N GLU A 20 -4.16 -8.79 4.29
CA GLU A 20 -4.68 -10.01 4.94
C GLU A 20 -4.55 -11.26 4.04
N ALA A 21 -4.62 -11.07 2.72
CA ALA A 21 -4.39 -12.13 1.74
C ALA A 21 -2.90 -12.42 1.45
N GLY A 22 -1.98 -11.75 2.15
CA GLY A 22 -0.53 -11.96 1.97
C GLY A 22 0.08 -11.24 0.77
N ALA A 23 -0.57 -10.20 0.25
CA ALA A 23 0.03 -9.37 -0.79
C ALA A 23 1.31 -8.70 -0.28
N ASP A 24 2.37 -8.75 -1.09
CA ASP A 24 3.64 -8.10 -0.78
C ASP A 24 3.50 -6.55 -0.83
N PRO A 25 3.66 -5.85 0.31
CA PRO A 25 3.59 -4.38 0.36
C PRO A 25 4.84 -3.70 -0.19
N LYS A 26 5.94 -4.44 -0.45
CA LYS A 26 7.21 -3.92 -0.96
C LYS A 26 7.29 -3.92 -2.49
N GLY A 27 6.32 -4.54 -3.17
CA GLY A 27 6.30 -4.61 -4.62
C GLY A 27 6.32 -3.21 -5.26
N ILE A 28 7.14 -3.05 -6.29
CA ILE A 28 7.31 -1.78 -7.02
C ILE A 28 6.52 -1.75 -8.34
N ASP A 29 6.16 -0.55 -8.81
CA ASP A 29 5.69 -0.33 -10.18
C ASP A 29 6.86 -0.11 -11.16
N GLU A 30 6.55 0.22 -12.42
CA GLU A 30 7.54 0.46 -13.49
C GLU A 30 8.44 1.68 -13.18
N ASP A 31 7.93 2.64 -12.41
CA ASP A 31 8.62 3.85 -11.96
C ASP A 31 9.37 3.66 -10.62
N LYS A 32 9.44 2.42 -10.11
CA LYS A 32 10.07 2.05 -8.83
C LYS A 32 9.36 2.63 -7.59
N ASN A 33 8.11 3.02 -7.71
CA ASN A 33 7.29 3.46 -6.58
C ASN A 33 6.74 2.27 -5.80
N THR A 34 6.61 2.44 -4.49
CA THR A 34 5.99 1.46 -3.60
C THR A 34 4.55 1.87 -3.27
N PRO A 35 3.68 0.93 -2.87
CA PRO A 35 2.38 1.25 -2.28
C PRO A 35 2.50 2.27 -1.13
N LEU A 36 3.57 2.19 -0.35
CA LEU A 36 3.85 3.10 0.75
C LEU A 36 4.18 4.53 0.28
N SER A 37 5.00 4.69 -0.76
CA SER A 37 5.33 6.01 -1.32
C SER A 37 4.10 6.65 -1.97
N ALA A 38 3.32 5.89 -2.72
CA ALA A 38 2.08 6.37 -3.33
C ALA A 38 1.06 6.85 -2.28
N ALA A 39 0.86 6.09 -1.19
CA ALA A 39 -0.01 6.50 -0.10
C ALA A 39 0.50 7.75 0.64
N LYS A 40 1.83 7.92 0.74
CA LYS A 40 2.46 9.09 1.36
C LYS A 40 2.27 10.34 0.51
N GLU A 41 2.50 10.26 -0.80
CA GLU A 41 2.41 11.37 -1.74
C GLU A 41 0.98 11.91 -1.86
N ASN A 42 -0.01 11.02 -1.82
CA ASN A 42 -1.43 11.38 -1.90
C ASN A 42 -2.07 11.70 -0.52
N GLY A 43 -1.32 11.69 0.58
CA GLY A 43 -1.81 12.07 1.90
C GLY A 43 -2.67 11.02 2.62
N PHE A 44 -2.67 9.76 2.19
CA PHE A 44 -3.45 8.68 2.79
C PHE A 44 -2.77 8.11 4.05
N HIS A 45 -2.76 8.90 5.13
CA HIS A 45 -2.03 8.60 6.36
C HIS A 45 -2.43 7.27 7.04
N GLU A 46 -3.71 6.89 7.00
CA GLU A 46 -4.15 5.59 7.54
C GLU A 46 -3.59 4.41 6.75
N ILE A 47 -3.63 4.51 5.41
CA ILE A 47 -3.10 3.48 4.52
C ILE A 47 -1.58 3.35 4.71
N LYS A 48 -0.86 4.47 4.79
CA LYS A 48 0.57 4.48 5.13
C LYS A 48 0.85 3.69 6.41
N ARG A 49 0.06 3.93 7.48
CA ARG A 49 0.22 3.22 8.76
C ARG A 49 -0.06 1.73 8.63
N MET A 50 -1.08 1.34 7.86
CA MET A 50 -1.41 -0.07 7.63
C MET A 50 -0.29 -0.80 6.91
N ILE A 51 0.19 -0.23 5.81
CA ILE A 51 1.27 -0.81 5.00
C ILE A 51 2.55 -0.91 5.83
N PHE A 52 2.95 0.14 6.54
CA PHE A 52 4.16 0.14 7.39
C PHE A 52 4.14 -0.93 8.49
N ARG A 53 2.98 -1.19 9.10
CA ARG A 53 2.85 -2.23 10.13
C ARG A 53 3.00 -3.65 9.57
N HIS A 54 2.48 -3.90 8.37
CA HIS A 54 2.62 -5.20 7.72
C HIS A 54 4.02 -5.42 7.14
N ASP A 55 4.75 -4.36 6.81
CA ASP A 55 6.12 -4.42 6.30
C ASP A 55 7.15 -4.88 7.35
N SER A 56 6.82 -4.65 8.63
CA SER A 56 7.70 -4.85 9.80
C SER A 56 7.44 -6.20 10.52
N LEU A 57 6.63 -7.08 9.94
CA LEU A 57 6.35 -8.44 10.42
C LEU A 57 7.06 -9.45 9.51
#